data_AF-A0A316KZW3-F1
#
_entry.id   AF-A0A316KZW3-F1
#
_cell.length_a   1.000
_cell.length_b   1.000
_cell.length_c   1.000
_cell.angle_alpha   90.00
_cell.angle_beta   90.00
_cell.angle_gamma   90.00
#
_symmetry.space_group_name_H-M   'P 1'
#
loop_
_entity.id
_entity.type
_entity.pdbx_description
1 polymer ?
#
loop_
_entity_poly.entity_id
_entity_poly.type
_entity_poly.pdbx_seq_one_letter_code
_entity_poly.pdbx_strand_id
1 'polypeptide(L)' 'MDGDGYDKADDCDDGDQTVNPGQEEIPYNGIDDDCDPATLDDDMDGDGYDKADDCDDGDQAVNPGQEEIPYNGI' A
#
# COMPACT_ATOMS: atom_id res chain seq x y z
N MET A 1 -17.59 11.48 12.20
CA MET A 1 -16.87 12.73 12.41
C MET A 1 -16.06 12.60 13.67
N ASP A 2 -14.82 12.19 13.49
CA ASP A 2 -13.74 12.10 14.48
C ASP A 2 -13.06 13.46 14.74
N GLY A 3 -13.20 14.44 13.85
CA GLY A 3 -12.75 15.81 14.04
C GLY A 3 -11.36 16.12 13.50
N ASP A 4 -10.88 15.35 12.53
CA ASP A 4 -9.63 15.58 11.80
C ASP A 4 -9.68 16.73 10.77
N GLY A 5 -10.88 17.18 10.41
CA GLY A 5 -11.12 18.27 9.47
C GLY A 5 -11.46 17.83 8.05
N TYR A 6 -11.61 16.53 7.79
CA TYR A 6 -12.11 15.98 6.54
C TYR A 6 -13.59 15.64 6.64
N ASP A 7 -14.31 15.79 5.54
CA ASP A 7 -15.71 15.36 5.45
C ASP A 7 -15.75 13.91 5.00
N LYS A 8 -16.73 13.14 5.47
CA LYS A 8 -16.99 11.74 5.10
C LYS A 8 -17.01 11.41 3.58
N ALA A 9 -17.10 12.41 2.72
CA ALA A 9 -17.01 12.20 1.27
C ALA A 9 -15.58 11.91 0.80
N ASP A 10 -14.59 12.48 1.49
CA ASP A 10 -13.17 12.39 1.19
C ASP A 10 -12.43 11.50 2.22
N ASP A 11 -12.99 11.33 3.41
CA ASP A 11 -12.46 10.48 4.49
C ASP A 11 -13.05 9.06 4.45
N CYS A 12 -12.14 8.07 4.33
CA CYS A 12 -12.44 6.65 4.24
C CYS A 12 -12.81 6.01 5.59
N ASP A 13 -12.43 6.60 6.73
CA ASP A 13 -12.87 6.20 8.07
C ASP A 13 -13.16 7.40 9.00
N ASP A 14 -14.34 7.99 8.81
CA ASP A 14 -14.93 9.08 9.63
C ASP A 14 -15.20 8.70 11.12
N GLY A 15 -14.65 7.59 11.59
CA GLY A 15 -14.57 7.17 12.99
C GLY A 15 -13.17 7.24 13.60
N ASP A 16 -12.12 7.47 12.80
CA ASP A 16 -10.73 7.46 13.21
C ASP A 16 -9.94 8.66 12.63
N GLN A 17 -9.61 9.61 13.51
CA GLN A 17 -8.84 10.82 13.15
C GLN A 17 -7.43 10.56 12.59
N THR A 18 -6.92 9.32 12.65
CA THR A 18 -5.62 8.95 12.06
C THR A 18 -5.73 8.29 10.70
N VAL A 19 -6.92 8.23 10.10
CA VAL A 19 -7.17 7.72 8.76
C VAL A 19 -7.85 8.82 7.97
N ASN A 20 -7.15 9.45 7.02
CA ASN A 20 -7.69 10.55 6.20
C ASN A 20 -6.72 10.99 5.08
N PRO A 21 -7.20 11.74 4.07
CA PRO A 21 -6.39 12.28 2.96
C PRO A 21 -5.16 13.13 3.32
N GLY A 22 -4.96 13.47 4.60
CA GLY A 22 -3.81 14.22 5.08
C GLY A 22 -2.70 13.36 5.70
N GLN A 23 -2.91 12.06 5.86
CA GLN A 23 -1.89 11.15 6.40
C GLN A 23 -0.90 10.72 5.31
N GLU A 24 0.17 10.07 5.75
CA GLU A 24 1.01 9.27 4.87
C GLU A 24 0.57 7.81 5.05
N GLU A 25 0.42 7.07 3.95
CA GLU A 25 0.26 5.63 4.00
C GLU A 25 1.38 4.97 4.81
N ILE A 26 1.03 4.09 5.76
CA ILE A 26 1.97 3.26 6.52
C ILE A 26 1.86 1.82 6.01
N PRO A 27 2.77 1.40 5.12
CA PRO A 27 2.65 0.10 4.49
C PRO A 27 2.66 -1.08 5.46
N TYR A 28 1.89 -2.10 5.11
CA TYR A 28 1.68 -3.36 5.80
C TYR A 28 1.04 -3.22 7.19
N ASN A 29 0.25 -2.18 7.42
CA ASN A 29 -0.55 -2.05 8.63
C ASN A 29 -2.00 -2.55 8.42
N GLY A 30 -2.40 -2.80 7.17
CA GLY A 30 -3.72 -3.31 6.79
C GLY A 30 -4.82 -2.24 6.72
N ILE A 31 -4.45 -0.97 6.63
CA ILE A 31 -5.31 0.21 6.62
C ILE A 31 -4.86 1.10 5.47
N ASP A 32 -5.80 1.62 4.70
CA ASP A 32 -5.55 2.75 3.77
C ASP A 32 -5.55 4.03 4.62
N ASP A 33 -4.39 4.43 5.13
CA ASP A 33 -4.24 5.51 6.12
C ASP A 33 -4.49 6.88 5.49
N ASP A 34 -4.11 7.03 4.22
CA ASP A 34 -4.23 8.29 3.48
C ASP A 34 -5.44 8.37 2.55
N CYS A 35 -6.30 7.35 2.57
CA CYS A 35 -7.51 7.26 1.74
C CYS A 35 -7.25 7.43 0.22
N ASP A 36 -6.02 7.16 -0.23
CA ASP A 36 -5.65 7.16 -1.65
C ASP A 36 -5.42 5.70 -2.12
N PRO A 37 -6.30 5.14 -2.96
CA PRO A 37 -6.14 3.76 -3.43
C PRO A 37 -4.92 3.55 -4.35
N ALA A 38 -4.14 4.61 -4.65
CA ALA A 38 -2.89 4.51 -5.39
C ALA A 38 -1.67 4.27 -4.49
N THR A 39 -1.77 4.51 -3.18
CA THR A 39 -0.75 4.21 -2.16
C THR A 39 -1.10 2.88 -1.52
N LEU A 40 -0.63 1.79 -2.14
CA LEU A 40 -1.00 0.43 -1.72
C LEU A 40 -0.31 0.03 -0.41
N ASP A 41 -1.08 -0.54 0.51
CA ASP A 41 -0.60 -1.08 1.80
C ASP A 41 0.32 -2.29 1.59
N ASP A 42 0.08 -3.09 0.55
CA ASP A 42 0.66 -4.42 0.37
C ASP A 42 1.46 -4.64 -0.94
N ASP A 43 1.59 -3.63 -1.79
CA ASP A 43 2.38 -3.65 -3.04
C ASP A 43 3.24 -2.36 -3.10
N MET A 44 4.42 -2.41 -2.47
CA MET A 44 5.27 -1.26 -2.20
C MET A 44 6.00 -0.74 -3.44
N ASP A 45 6.30 -1.62 -4.39
CA ASP A 45 6.99 -1.26 -5.63
C ASP A 45 6.06 -1.11 -6.84
N GLY A 46 4.77 -1.44 -6.67
CA GLY A 46 3.70 -1.19 -7.63
C GLY A 46 3.79 -2.08 -8.86
N ASP A 47 4.23 -3.33 -8.69
CA ASP A 47 4.33 -4.30 -9.77
C ASP A 47 3.06 -5.16 -9.97
N GLY A 48 2.10 -5.02 -9.06
CA GLY A 48 0.82 -5.71 -9.06
C GLY A 48 0.82 -7.06 -8.36
N TYR A 49 1.87 -7.38 -7.57
CA TYR A 49 1.93 -8.55 -6.71
C TYR A 49 2.07 -8.13 -5.24
N ASP A 50 1.05 -8.43 -4.44
CA ASP A 50 1.10 -8.16 -3.01
C ASP A 50 2.29 -8.91 -2.37
N LYS A 51 2.83 -8.39 -1.27
CA LYS A 51 3.90 -8.98 -0.44
C LYS A 51 3.80 -10.47 -0.13
N ALA A 52 2.57 -11.00 -0.10
CA ALA A 52 2.34 -12.41 0.15
C ALA A 52 2.79 -13.31 -1.01
N ASP A 53 2.73 -12.77 -2.23
CA ASP A 53 3.06 -13.42 -3.48
C ASP A 53 4.37 -12.88 -4.09
N ASP A 54 4.85 -11.71 -3.67
CA ASP A 54 6.16 -11.16 -4.03
C ASP A 54 7.25 -11.47 -3.00
N CYS A 55 8.37 -12.06 -3.46
CA CYS A 55 9.52 -12.35 -2.61
C CYS A 55 10.39 -11.13 -2.28
N ASP A 56 10.32 -10.05 -3.06
CA ASP A 56 11.02 -8.78 -2.83
C ASP A 56 10.16 -7.59 -3.25
N ASP A 57 9.14 -7.32 -2.44
CA ASP A 57 8.17 -6.21 -2.54
C ASP A 57 8.78 -4.81 -2.31
N GLY A 58 10.00 -4.61 -2.80
CA GLY A 58 10.69 -3.33 -2.91
C GLY A 58 11.50 -3.23 -4.21
N ASP A 59 11.41 -4.22 -5.09
CA ASP A 59 12.02 -4.27 -6.41
C ASP A 59 11.02 -4.81 -7.44
N GLN A 60 10.41 -3.86 -8.17
CA GLN A 60 9.44 -4.10 -9.25
C GLN A 60 9.90 -5.11 -10.33
N ALA A 61 11.20 -5.44 -10.38
CA ALA A 61 11.78 -6.41 -11.31
C ALA A 61 11.88 -7.84 -10.74
N VAL A 62 11.46 -8.06 -9.50
CA VAL A 62 11.55 -9.34 -8.80
C VAL A 62 10.15 -9.76 -8.41
N ASN A 63 9.46 -10.52 -9.28
CA ASN A 63 8.11 -10.96 -8.98
C ASN A 63 7.71 -12.24 -9.73
N PRO A 64 6.58 -12.88 -9.37
CA PRO A 64 6.15 -14.13 -9.98
C PRO A 64 5.88 -14.07 -11.49
N GLY A 65 5.67 -12.87 -12.04
CA GLY A 65 5.46 -12.63 -13.46
C GLY A 65 6.75 -12.61 -14.29
N GLN A 66 7.91 -12.46 -13.65
CA GLN A 66 9.21 -12.38 -14.35
C GLN A 66 9.77 -13.77 -14.69
N GLU A 67 10.58 -13.80 -15.75
CA GLU A 67 11.33 -15.02 -16.10
C GLU A 67 12.48 -15.23 -15.11
N GLU A 68 12.52 -16.41 -14.47
CA GLU A 68 13.62 -16.79 -13.60
C GLU A 68 14.96 -16.75 -14.35
N ILE A 69 15.92 -15.98 -13.83
CA ILE A 69 17.29 -15.94 -14.36
C ILE A 69 18.16 -16.88 -13.52
N PRO A 70 18.59 -18.03 -14.04
CA PRO A 70 19.33 -18.99 -13.24
C PRO A 70 20.63 -18.39 -12.68
N TYR A 71 20.88 -18.64 -11.40
CA TYR A 71 22.13 -18.26 -10.69
C TYR A 71 22.36 -16.74 -10.50
N ASN A 72 21.35 -15.89 -10.64
CA ASN A 72 21.46 -14.45 -10.32
C ASN A 72 21.39 -14.16 -8.81
N GLY A 73 20.93 -15.12 -7.99
CA GLY A 73 20.87 -14.99 -6.54
C GLY A 73 19.64 -14.24 -6.01
N ILE A 74 18.63 -14.10 -6.85
CA ILE A 74 17.27 -13.65 -6.52
C ILE A 74 16.35 -14.85 -6.70
#